data_AF-A0AAW1RRP4-F1
#
_entry.id   AF-A0AAW1RRP4-F1
#
_cell.length_a   1.000
_cell.length_b   1.000
_cell.length_c   1.000
_cell.angle_alpha   90.00
_cell.angle_beta   90.00
_cell.angle_gamma   90.00
#
_symmetry.space_group_name_H-M   'P 1'
#
loop_
_entity.id
_entity.type
_entity.pdbx_description
1 polymer ?
#
loop_
_entity_poly.entity_id
_entity_poly.type
_entity_poly.pdbx_seq_one_letter_code
_entity_poly.pdbx_strand_id
1 'polypeptide(L)'
;MQAYALLFRRQRSQNLAHADLHICYTNRASAWLALDLWPEALADAEAARKLAAAALRTSRGAGAAPSLVRALGRKGLALSGMGRHREAALALEEGLRLDAFDWPLKQALEAATQGIVRDLVEGRGRETRALPAPEPTRRITAHPHSAPLHKIRTDDMLPLQLLTPTQARLFTT
;
A
#
# COMPACT_ATOMS: atom_id res chain seq x y z
N MET A 1 -28.11 17.56 -0.89
CA MET A 1 -27.69 17.63 -2.32
C MET A 1 -27.46 19.06 -2.83
N GLN A 2 -28.26 20.07 -2.48
CA GLN A 2 -28.10 21.45 -2.99
C GLN A 2 -26.79 22.16 -2.58
N ALA A 3 -26.28 21.92 -1.37
CA ALA A 3 -25.04 22.54 -0.88
C ALA A 3 -23.80 22.16 -1.73
N TYR A 4 -23.67 20.89 -2.11
CA TYR A 4 -22.56 20.43 -2.97
C TYR A 4 -22.62 21.04 -4.37
N ALA A 5 -23.82 21.23 -4.93
CA ALA A 5 -23.97 21.84 -6.26
C ALA A 5 -23.48 23.30 -6.29
N LEU A 6 -23.74 24.08 -5.24
CA LEU A 6 -23.24 25.46 -5.11
C LEU A 6 -21.71 25.49 -4.93
N LEU A 7 -21.17 24.57 -4.14
CA LEU A 7 -19.72 24.43 -3.96
C LEU A 7 -19.01 24.09 -5.28
N PHE A 8 -19.51 23.11 -6.04
CA PHE A 8 -18.92 22.77 -7.34
C PHE A 8 -19.10 23.87 -8.39
N ARG A 9 -20.21 24.62 -8.36
CA ARG A 9 -20.37 25.82 -9.20
C ARG A 9 -19.34 26.89 -8.84
N ARG A 10 -19.11 27.13 -7.55
CA ARG A 10 -18.10 28.09 -7.07
C ARG A 10 -16.68 27.65 -7.41
N GLN A 11 -16.37 26.37 -7.25
CA GLN A 11 -15.09 25.80 -7.64
C GLN A 11 -14.82 25.99 -9.15
N ARG A 12 -15.84 25.76 -9.99
CA ARG A 12 -15.74 25.99 -11.44
C ARG A 12 -15.61 27.46 -11.79
N SER A 13 -16.41 28.36 -11.17
CA SER A 13 -16.33 29.79 -11.44
C SER A 13 -15.00 30.42 -11.00
N GLN A 14 -14.38 29.86 -9.96
CA GLN A 14 -13.09 30.29 -9.46
C GLN A 14 -11.91 29.57 -10.14
N ASN A 15 -12.15 28.70 -11.14
CA ASN A 15 -11.14 27.89 -11.83
C ASN A 15 -10.24 27.08 -10.88
N LEU A 16 -10.74 26.68 -9.70
CA LEU A 16 -9.95 25.94 -8.71
C LEU A 16 -9.48 24.56 -9.20
N ALA A 17 -10.15 24.00 -10.22
CA ALA A 17 -9.72 22.79 -10.90
C ALA A 17 -9.75 23.02 -12.41
N HIS A 18 -8.57 23.13 -13.02
CA HIS A 18 -8.40 23.21 -14.47
C HIS A 18 -8.47 21.82 -15.10
N ALA A 19 -8.94 21.72 -16.34
CA ALA A 19 -9.00 20.44 -17.06
C ALA A 19 -7.60 19.79 -17.21
N ASP A 20 -6.58 20.63 -17.40
CA ASP A 20 -5.18 20.23 -17.61
C ASP A 20 -4.37 20.08 -16.32
N LEU A 21 -5.03 20.04 -15.16
CA LEU A 21 -4.37 19.87 -13.86
C LEU A 21 -3.49 18.61 -13.81
N HIS A 22 -3.86 17.57 -14.57
CA HIS A 22 -3.09 16.34 -14.71
C HIS A 22 -1.66 16.57 -15.26
N ILE A 23 -1.45 17.62 -16.07
CA ILE A 23 -0.12 18.00 -16.59
C ILE A 23 0.75 18.56 -15.47
N CYS A 24 0.18 19.42 -14.61
CA CYS A 24 0.91 20.01 -13.48
C CYS A 24 1.40 18.94 -12.51
N TYR A 25 0.54 17.98 -12.14
CA TYR A 25 0.93 16.85 -11.29
C TYR A 25 2.03 16.00 -11.94
N THR A 26 1.95 15.80 -13.25
CA THR A 26 2.97 15.07 -14.01
C THR A 26 4.32 15.80 -13.96
N ASN A 27 4.34 17.12 -14.19
CA ASN A 27 5.58 17.91 -14.11
C ASN A 27 6.15 17.92 -12.70
N ARG A 28 5.29 18.06 -11.68
CA ARG A 28 5.69 18.06 -10.27
C ARG A 28 6.26 16.71 -9.84
N ALA A 29 5.63 15.59 -10.23
CA ALA A 29 6.17 14.26 -10.02
C ALA A 29 7.55 14.07 -10.66
N SER A 30 7.81 14.69 -11.82
CA SER A 30 9.13 14.68 -12.45
C SER A 30 10.19 15.39 -11.59
N ALA A 31 9.82 16.51 -10.95
CA ALA A 31 10.71 17.23 -10.05
C ALA A 31 10.99 16.42 -8.78
N TRP A 32 9.98 15.77 -8.19
CA TRP A 32 10.16 14.87 -7.05
C TRP A 32 11.08 13.69 -7.37
N LEU A 33 10.93 13.08 -8.56
CA LEU A 33 11.83 12.02 -9.02
C LEU A 33 13.28 12.50 -9.14
N ALA A 34 13.50 13.73 -9.61
CA ALA A 34 14.85 14.30 -9.70
C ALA A 34 15.47 14.63 -8.33
N LEU A 35 14.64 14.72 -7.29
CA LEU A 35 15.05 14.94 -5.90
C LEU A 35 15.10 13.64 -5.08
N ASP A 36 14.91 12.48 -5.71
CA ASP A 36 14.82 11.17 -5.06
C ASP A 36 13.70 11.07 -3.99
N LEU A 37 12.69 11.94 -4.09
CA LEU A 37 11.52 11.97 -3.20
C LEU A 37 10.43 11.05 -3.78
N TRP A 38 10.67 9.75 -3.64
CA TRP A 38 9.83 8.69 -4.21
C TRP A 38 8.37 8.70 -3.72
N PRO A 39 8.05 8.87 -2.42
CA PRO A 39 6.65 8.76 -1.97
C PRO A 39 5.78 9.91 -2.46
N GLU A 40 6.33 11.12 -2.50
CA GLU A 40 5.66 12.30 -3.05
C GLU A 40 5.48 12.15 -4.57
N ALA A 41 6.50 11.67 -5.27
CA ALA A 41 6.43 11.38 -6.70
C ALA A 41 5.33 10.36 -7.02
N LEU A 42 5.22 9.30 -6.20
CA LEU A 42 4.20 8.27 -6.35
C LEU A 42 2.79 8.84 -6.15
N ALA A 43 2.58 9.62 -5.09
CA ALA A 43 1.29 10.24 -4.80
C ALA A 43 0.83 11.17 -5.95
N ASP A 44 1.74 11.98 -6.47
CA ASP A 44 1.47 12.88 -7.59
C ASP A 44 1.23 12.13 -8.91
N ALA A 45 1.98 11.07 -9.18
CA ALA A 45 1.78 10.22 -10.35
C ALA A 45 0.39 9.54 -10.32
N GLU A 46 -0.07 9.10 -9.15
CA GLU A 46 -1.41 8.52 -8.99
C GLU A 46 -2.53 9.55 -9.13
N ALA A 47 -2.33 10.76 -8.60
CA ALA A 47 -3.26 11.86 -8.79
C ALA A 47 -3.36 12.24 -10.28
N ALA A 48 -2.22 12.37 -10.97
CA ALA A 48 -2.16 12.62 -12.40
C ALA A 48 -2.90 11.54 -13.19
N ARG A 49 -2.67 10.25 -12.89
CA ARG A 49 -3.35 9.12 -13.54
C ARG A 49 -4.87 9.19 -13.38
N LYS A 50 -5.37 9.46 -12.16
CA LYS A 50 -6.81 9.58 -11.89
C LYS A 50 -7.45 10.72 -12.68
N LEU A 51 -6.79 11.88 -12.69
CA LEU A 51 -7.26 13.07 -13.40
C LEU A 51 -7.21 12.90 -14.93
N ALA A 52 -6.12 12.32 -15.46
CA ALA A 52 -5.98 12.03 -16.89
C ALA A 52 -7.00 11.00 -17.37
N ALA A 53 -7.24 9.93 -16.59
CA ALA A 53 -8.29 8.95 -16.90
C ALA A 53 -9.69 9.58 -16.88
N ALA A 54 -9.97 10.48 -15.93
CA ALA A 54 -11.23 11.21 -15.91
C ALA A 54 -11.36 12.17 -17.12
N ALA A 55 -10.28 12.85 -17.50
CA ALA A 55 -10.24 13.73 -18.65
C ALA A 55 -10.46 12.98 -19.97
N LEU A 56 -9.88 11.78 -20.13
CA LEU A 56 -10.11 10.90 -21.29
C LEU A 56 -11.57 10.49 -21.47
N ARG A 57 -12.31 10.31 -20.37
CA ARG A 57 -13.75 9.99 -20.41
C ARG A 57 -14.61 11.18 -20.87
N THR A 58 -14.05 12.38 -20.89
CA THR A 58 -14.73 13.59 -21.34
C THR A 58 -14.21 14.02 -22.71
N SER A 59 -15.08 14.46 -23.61
CA SER A 59 -14.70 14.90 -24.97
C SER A 59 -13.80 16.16 -25.02
N ARG A 60 -13.29 16.65 -23.89
CA ARG A 60 -12.37 17.78 -23.77
C ARG A 60 -10.90 17.37 -23.65
N GLY A 61 -10.59 16.08 -23.59
CA GLY A 61 -9.27 15.54 -23.25
C GLY A 61 -8.25 15.49 -24.39
N ALA A 62 -8.15 16.51 -25.25
CA ALA A 62 -7.09 16.58 -26.25
C ALA A 62 -5.73 16.81 -25.55
N GLY A 63 -5.04 15.73 -25.20
CA GLY A 63 -3.78 15.76 -24.42
C GLY A 63 -3.77 14.85 -23.19
N ALA A 64 -4.93 14.32 -22.80
CA ALA A 64 -5.03 13.44 -21.63
C ALA A 64 -4.38 12.07 -21.85
N ALA A 65 -4.42 11.52 -23.07
CA ALA A 65 -3.79 10.24 -23.41
C ALA A 65 -2.26 10.24 -23.19
N PRO A 66 -1.49 11.18 -23.80
CA PRO A 66 -0.04 11.26 -23.55
C PRO A 66 0.31 11.50 -22.08
N SER A 67 -0.52 12.27 -21.37
CA SER A 67 -0.30 12.53 -19.94
C SER A 67 -0.49 11.28 -19.07
N LEU A 68 -1.41 10.39 -19.46
CA LEU A 68 -1.67 9.15 -18.76
C LEU A 68 -0.48 8.19 -18.87
N VAL A 69 0.09 8.06 -20.07
CA VAL A 69 1.32 7.27 -20.31
C VAL A 69 2.48 7.82 -19.47
N ARG A 70 2.65 9.14 -19.49
CA ARG A 70 3.65 9.86 -18.69
C ARG A 70 3.47 9.68 -17.18
N ALA A 71 2.24 9.63 -16.69
CA ALA A 71 1.94 9.40 -15.28
C ALA A 71 2.27 7.95 -14.87
N LEU A 72 1.95 6.96 -15.72
CA LEU A 72 2.30 5.55 -15.49
C LEU A 72 3.82 5.33 -15.50
N GLY A 73 4.55 5.97 -16.43
CA GLY A 73 6.01 5.96 -16.44
C GLY A 73 6.61 6.50 -15.14
N ARG A 74 6.12 7.65 -14.66
CA ARG A 74 6.58 8.25 -13.39
C ARG A 74 6.24 7.38 -12.18
N LYS A 75 5.07 6.76 -12.16
CA LYS A 75 4.69 5.78 -11.14
C LYS A 75 5.67 4.61 -11.11
N GLY A 76 6.00 4.05 -12.28
CA GLY A 76 6.97 2.97 -12.41
C GLY A 76 8.36 3.35 -11.88
N LEU A 77 8.86 4.53 -12.27
CA LEU A 77 10.14 5.05 -11.78
C LEU A 77 10.16 5.26 -10.27
N ALA A 78 9.10 5.86 -9.70
CA ALA A 78 8.98 6.07 -8.26
C ALA A 78 8.96 4.73 -7.49
N LEU A 79 8.20 3.75 -7.97
CA LEU A 79 8.15 2.42 -7.36
C LEU A 79 9.49 1.69 -7.45
N SER A 80 10.20 1.83 -8.56
CA SER A 80 11.55 1.27 -8.72
C SER A 80 12.54 1.92 -7.73
N GLY A 81 12.47 3.24 -7.53
CA GLY A 81 13.28 3.94 -6.52
C GLY A 81 13.00 3.50 -5.08
N MET A 82 11.79 3.02 -4.78
CA MET A 82 11.44 2.42 -3.49
C MET A 82 11.85 0.95 -3.34
N GLY A 83 12.45 0.32 -4.36
CA GLY A 83 12.73 -1.11 -4.38
C GLY A 83 11.50 -2.00 -4.62
N ARG A 84 10.35 -1.42 -4.99
CA ARG A 84 9.11 -2.16 -5.31
C ARG A 84 9.09 -2.54 -6.80
N HIS A 85 10.11 -3.26 -7.24
CA HIS A 85 10.35 -3.50 -8.68
C HIS A 85 9.23 -4.31 -9.36
N ARG A 86 8.57 -5.22 -8.64
CA ARG A 86 7.42 -5.99 -9.17
C ARG A 86 6.23 -5.09 -9.52
N GLU A 87 5.89 -4.16 -8.65
CA GLU A 87 4.80 -3.22 -8.88
C GLU A 87 5.16 -2.18 -9.93
N ALA A 88 6.44 -1.78 -9.98
CA ALA A 88 6.95 -0.90 -11.02
C ALA A 88 6.76 -1.51 -12.41
N ALA A 89 7.11 -2.79 -12.59
CA ALA A 89 6.94 -3.50 -13.85
C ALA A 89 5.47 -3.52 -14.32
N LEU A 90 4.53 -3.84 -13.42
CA LEU A 90 3.10 -3.83 -13.74
C LEU A 90 2.60 -2.46 -14.20
N ALA A 91 3.01 -1.38 -13.52
CA ALA A 91 2.62 -0.02 -13.89
C ALA A 91 3.21 0.41 -15.26
N LEU A 92 4.43 -0.04 -15.57
CA LEU A 92 5.10 0.25 -16.84
C LEU A 92 4.48 -0.54 -18.00
N GLU A 93 4.12 -1.81 -17.77
CA GLU A 93 3.36 -2.62 -18.73
C GLU A 93 1.99 -2.00 -19.03
N GLU A 94 1.28 -1.49 -18.02
CA GLU A 94 0.04 -0.72 -18.24
C GLU A 94 0.26 0.49 -19.16
N GLY A 95 1.40 1.18 -19.00
CA GLY A 95 1.79 2.29 -19.88
C GLY A 95 2.06 1.85 -21.32
N LEU A 96 2.78 0.75 -21.49
CA LEU A 96 3.11 0.18 -22.81
C LEU A 96 1.89 -0.38 -23.56
N ARG A 97 0.83 -0.79 -22.83
CA ARG A 97 -0.45 -1.15 -23.46
C ARG A 97 -1.14 0.06 -24.10
N LEU A 98 -0.90 1.27 -23.59
CA LEU A 98 -1.45 2.51 -24.14
C LEU A 98 -0.57 3.08 -25.27
N ASP A 99 0.75 3.03 -25.09
CA ASP A 99 1.73 3.41 -26.12
C ASP A 99 2.85 2.38 -26.21
N ALA A 100 2.75 1.50 -27.21
CA ALA A 100 3.70 0.40 -27.40
C ALA A 100 5.08 0.84 -27.92
N PHE A 101 5.21 2.08 -28.41
CA PHE A 101 6.44 2.59 -29.03
C PHE A 101 7.23 3.55 -28.13
N ASP A 102 6.77 3.79 -26.91
CA ASP A 102 7.45 4.67 -25.96
C ASP A 102 8.77 4.04 -25.44
N TRP A 103 9.88 4.46 -26.03
CA TRP A 103 11.24 3.99 -25.71
C TRP A 103 11.62 4.18 -24.23
N PRO A 104 11.43 5.37 -23.62
CA PRO A 104 11.63 5.58 -22.19
C PRO A 104 10.94 4.54 -21.29
N LEU A 105 9.71 4.14 -21.60
CA LEU A 105 8.97 3.15 -20.82
C LEU A 105 9.58 1.75 -20.94
N LYS A 106 10.05 1.37 -22.12
CA LYS A 106 10.76 0.09 -22.33
C LYS A 106 12.05 0.04 -21.53
N GLN A 107 12.84 1.11 -21.59
CA GLN A 107 14.07 1.20 -20.80
C GLN A 107 13.79 1.13 -19.30
N ALA A 108 12.75 1.81 -18.82
CA ALA A 108 12.35 1.73 -17.42
C ALA A 108 11.87 0.32 -17.03
N LEU A 109 11.18 -0.40 -17.93
CA LEU A 109 10.73 -1.77 -17.69
C LEU A 109 11.92 -2.73 -17.63
N GLU A 110 12.90 -2.58 -18.51
CA GLU A 110 14.15 -3.35 -18.48
C GLU A 110 14.91 -3.11 -17.17
N ALA A 111 15.00 -1.87 -16.70
CA ALA A 111 15.61 -1.56 -15.41
C ALA A 111 14.84 -2.21 -14.24
N ALA A 112 13.50 -2.18 -14.28
CA ALA A 112 12.67 -2.81 -13.27
C ALA A 112 12.82 -4.35 -13.28
N THR A 113 12.90 -4.99 -14.44
CA THR A 113 13.08 -6.45 -14.54
C THR A 113 14.45 -6.89 -14.04
N GLN A 114 15.51 -6.12 -14.32
CA GLN A 114 16.84 -6.33 -13.73
C GLN A 114 16.80 -6.20 -12.20
N GLY A 115 16.06 -5.22 -11.67
CA GLY A 115 15.81 -5.07 -10.23
C GLY A 115 15.12 -6.29 -9.62
N ILE A 116 14.09 -6.85 -10.28
CA ILE A 116 13.40 -8.07 -9.84
C ILE A 116 14.35 -9.27 -9.81
N VAL A 117 15.18 -9.45 -10.85
CA VAL A 117 16.15 -10.55 -10.90
C VAL A 117 17.16 -10.41 -9.78
N ARG A 118 17.65 -9.19 -9.52
CA ARG A 118 18.56 -8.92 -8.41
C ARG A 118 17.94 -9.26 -7.06
N ASP A 119 16.72 -8.81 -6.80
CA ASP A 119 15.98 -9.13 -5.57
C ASP A 119 15.82 -10.64 -5.37
N LEU A 120 15.56 -11.38 -6.45
CA LEU A 120 15.40 -12.83 -6.42
C LEU A 120 16.71 -13.55 -6.07
N VAL A 121 17.84 -13.08 -6.63
CA VAL A 121 19.18 -13.60 -6.32
C VAL A 121 19.56 -13.30 -4.88
N GLU A 122 19.28 -12.09 -4.40
CA GLU A 122 19.50 -11.68 -3.00
C GLU A 122 18.53 -12.37 -2.02
N GLY A 123 17.49 -13.05 -2.52
CA GLY A 123 16.52 -13.77 -1.72
C GLY A 123 15.46 -12.88 -1.05
N ARG A 124 15.37 -11.59 -1.43
CA ARG A 124 14.31 -10.69 -0.96
C ARG A 124 12.97 -11.11 -1.55
N GLY A 125 11.91 -11.14 -0.73
CA GLY A 125 10.57 -11.51 -1.19
C GLY A 125 10.36 -13.01 -1.45
N ARG A 126 11.20 -13.88 -0.88
CA ARG A 126 10.85 -15.29 -0.66
C ARG A 126 9.78 -15.34 0.43
N GLU A 127 8.52 -15.28 0.03
CA GLU A 127 7.44 -15.71 0.90
C GLU A 127 7.60 -17.22 1.10
N THR A 128 8.23 -17.63 2.20
CA THR A 128 8.11 -19.01 2.65
C THR A 128 6.63 -19.20 2.95
N ARG A 129 5.94 -19.96 2.09
CA ARG A 129 4.56 -20.36 2.33
C ARG A 129 4.54 -20.95 3.73
N ALA A 130 3.88 -20.25 4.66
CA ALA A 130 3.78 -20.72 6.04
C ALA A 130 3.26 -22.16 5.96
N LEU A 131 3.89 -23.06 6.73
CA LEU A 131 3.40 -24.42 6.82
C LEU A 131 1.89 -24.36 7.12
N PRO A 132 1.08 -25.22 6.48
CA PRO A 132 -0.34 -25.26 6.80
C PRO A 132 -0.49 -25.38 8.31
N ALA A 133 -1.46 -24.65 8.88
CA ALA A 133 -1.70 -24.72 10.32
C ALA A 133 -1.82 -26.20 10.71
N PRO A 134 -1.07 -26.66 11.73
CA PRO A 134 -1.19 -28.04 12.16
C PRO A 134 -2.66 -28.31 12.50
N GLU A 135 -3.15 -29.49 12.13
CA GLU A 135 -4.49 -29.93 12.53
C GLU A 135 -4.68 -29.66 14.02
N PRO A 136 -5.84 -29.12 14.46
CA PRO A 136 -6.07 -28.78 15.85
C PRO A 136 -5.90 -30.04 16.70
N THR A 137 -4.72 -30.17 17.30
CA THR A 137 -4.40 -31.26 18.19
C THR A 137 -5.30 -31.12 19.42
N ARG A 138 -5.70 -32.27 19.99
CA ARG A 138 -6.57 -32.30 21.18
C ARG A 138 -6.09 -31.25 22.18
N ARG A 139 -7.04 -30.50 22.77
CA ARG A 139 -6.74 -29.50 23.80
C ARG A 139 -5.73 -30.08 24.78
N ILE A 140 -4.74 -29.29 25.18
CA ILE A 140 -3.66 -29.72 26.10
C ILE A 140 -4.25 -30.34 27.39
N THR A 141 -5.47 -29.93 27.76
CA THR A 141 -6.29 -30.48 28.87
C THR A 141 -6.74 -31.93 28.70
N ALA A 142 -6.57 -32.54 27.53
CA ALA A 142 -6.95 -33.93 27.25
C ALA A 142 -5.81 -34.93 27.55
N HIS A 143 -4.62 -34.44 27.92
CA HIS A 143 -3.52 -35.32 28.32
C HIS A 143 -3.72 -35.81 29.75
N PRO A 144 -3.50 -37.11 30.04
CA PRO A 144 -3.77 -37.71 31.35
C PRO A 144 -2.93 -37.14 32.50
N HIS A 145 -1.81 -36.47 32.17
CA HIS A 145 -0.93 -35.80 33.14
C HIS A 145 -1.00 -34.27 33.06
N SER A 146 -1.97 -33.69 32.33
CA SER A 146 -2.13 -32.25 32.29
C SER A 146 -2.76 -31.75 33.60
N ALA A 147 -2.16 -30.71 34.20
CA ALA A 147 -2.71 -30.09 35.39
C ALA A 147 -4.12 -29.54 35.09
N PRO A 148 -5.13 -29.80 35.93
CA PRO A 148 -6.47 -29.29 35.70
C PRO A 148 -6.42 -27.76 35.69
N LEU A 149 -6.83 -27.16 34.57
CA LEU A 149 -6.90 -25.72 34.45
C LEU A 149 -7.92 -25.20 35.47
N HIS A 150 -7.45 -24.65 36.59
CA HIS A 150 -8.31 -24.01 37.57
C HIS A 150 -8.98 -22.83 36.87
N LYS A 151 -10.28 -22.94 36.57
CA LYS A 151 -11.08 -21.78 36.15
C LYS A 151 -11.17 -20.87 37.37
N ILE A 152 -10.27 -19.90 37.47
CA ILE A 152 -10.42 -18.80 38.41
C ILE A 152 -11.65 -18.05 37.94
N ARG A 153 -12.78 -18.26 38.63
CA ARG A 153 -13.98 -17.46 38.42
C ARG A 153 -13.63 -16.04 38.85
N THR A 154 -13.76 -15.10 37.92
CA THR A 154 -13.48 -13.68 38.15
C THR A 154 -14.44 -13.04 39.17
N ASP A 155 -15.48 -13.77 39.60
CA ASP A 155 -16.43 -13.32 40.60
C ASP A 155 -15.87 -13.45 42.02
N ASP A 156 -14.95 -14.40 42.24
CA ASP A 156 -14.18 -14.55 43.48
C ASP A 156 -12.78 -13.96 43.25
N MET A 157 -12.72 -12.64 43.05
CA MET A 157 -11.45 -11.91 43.11
C MET A 157 -10.87 -12.04 44.51
N LEU A 158 -9.97 -13.01 44.73
CA LEU A 158 -9.01 -12.89 45.82
C LEU A 158 -8.22 -11.60 45.58
N PRO A 159 -8.02 -10.77 46.62
CA PRO A 159 -7.31 -9.51 46.47
C PRO A 159 -5.95 -9.77 45.82
N LEU A 160 -5.54 -8.85 44.93
CA LEU A 160 -4.32 -8.85 44.10
C LEU A 160 -3.00 -8.80 44.92
N GLN A 161 -2.96 -9.40 46.09
CA GLN A 161 -1.74 -9.67 46.83
C GLN A 161 -1.54 -11.18 46.90
N LEU A 162 -0.53 -11.65 46.17
CA LEU A 162 0.06 -12.96 46.42
C LEU A 162 0.53 -12.98 47.88
N LEU A 163 -0.28 -13.56 48.76
CA LEU A 163 0.13 -13.79 50.14
C LEU A 163 1.33 -14.73 50.10
N THR A 164 2.45 -14.25 50.63
CA THR A 164 3.68 -15.03 50.75
C THR A 164 3.42 -16.25 51.65
N PRO A 165 4.16 -17.37 51.49
CA PRO A 165 3.85 -18.66 52.12
C PRO A 165 3.78 -18.65 53.66
N THR A 166 4.20 -17.57 54.32
CA THR A 166 4.11 -17.38 55.77
C THR A 166 2.73 -16.94 56.26
N GLN A 167 1.94 -16.26 55.41
CA GLN A 167 0.66 -15.65 55.81
C GLN A 167 -0.50 -16.65 55.89
N ALA A 168 -0.38 -17.84 55.28
CA ALA A 168 -1.44 -18.87 55.27
C ALA A 168 -1.58 -19.63 56.60
N ARG A 169 -0.61 -19.55 57.51
CA ARG A 169 -0.64 -20.31 58.78
C ARG A 169 -1.56 -19.72 59.86
N LEU A 170 -2.09 -18.51 59.67
CA LEU A 170 -2.83 -17.80 60.71
C LEU A 170 -4.34 -18.09 60.74
N PHE A 171 -4.87 -18.93 59.83
CA PHE A 171 -6.31 -19.15 59.68
C PHE A 171 -6.79 -20.57 60.05
N THR A 172 -6.00 -21.34 60.80
CA THR A 172 -6.45 -22.63 61.34
C THR A 172 -6.31 -22.67 62.86
N THR A 173 -7.37 -22.22 63.55
CA THR A 173 -7.78 -22.68 64.90
C THR A 173 -9.30 -22.71 64.94
#